data_AF-A0A524LFC8-F1
#
_entry.id   AF-A0A524LFC8-F1
#
_cell.length_a   1.000
_cell.length_b   1.000
_cell.length_c   1.000
_cell.angle_alpha   90.00
_cell.angle_beta   90.00
_cell.angle_gamma   90.00
#
_symmetry.space_group_name_H-M   'P 1'
#
loop_
_entity.id
_entity.type
_entity.pdbx_description
1 polymer ?
#
loop_
_entity_poly.entity_id
_entity_poly.type
_entity_poly.pdbx_seq_one_letter_code
_entity_poly.pdbx_strand_id
1 'polypeptide(L)'
;MSEADGKAEQAALEDLGYSQEWLRSGILDRQLLAEQHERFRGGGSRRIAKYRSEALGTWLSGSGPIDEAQLEACLSLIGADPDAKLGQTALAALIQSPRISLKQLERIAQSDPKVMRRHEPLIRRTYLTRRLDAGVTDELLAQVIEFQEAAIQTALIRDARLSRKQAELLAKRGANPTIRKQAQAWFQDRKSWK
;
A
#
# COMPACT_ATOMS: atom_id res chain seq x y z
N MET A 1 35.23 -5.44 8.05
CA MET A 1 34.35 -6.59 8.28
C MET A 1 35.24 -7.81 8.32
N SER A 2 35.31 -8.49 9.46
CA SER A 2 36.14 -9.67 9.65
C SER A 2 35.55 -10.87 8.91
N GLU A 3 36.37 -11.87 8.56
CA GLU A 3 35.90 -13.15 8.02
C GLU A 3 34.89 -13.83 8.98
N ALA A 4 35.07 -13.61 10.29
CA ALA A 4 34.15 -14.08 11.32
C ALA A 4 32.77 -13.41 11.23
N ASP A 5 32.72 -12.11 10.96
CA ASP A 5 31.47 -11.35 10.85
C ASP A 5 30.65 -11.84 9.64
N GLY A 6 31.33 -12.11 8.51
CA GLY A 6 30.70 -12.62 7.30
C GLY A 6 30.09 -14.02 7.49
N LYS A 7 30.76 -14.90 8.24
CA LYS A 7 30.22 -16.24 8.57
C LYS A 7 29.01 -16.15 9.50
N ALA A 8 29.03 -15.25 10.48
CA ALA A 8 27.90 -15.04 11.38
C ALA A 8 26.67 -14.49 10.65
N GLU A 9 26.86 -13.51 9.77
CA GLU A 9 25.79 -12.94 8.92
C GLU A 9 25.15 -14.02 8.04
N GLN A 10 25.97 -14.83 7.36
CA GLN A 10 25.47 -15.90 6.50
C GLN A 10 24.65 -16.94 7.28
N ALA A 11 25.12 -17.35 8.46
CA ALA A 11 24.37 -18.27 9.32
C ALA A 11 23.03 -17.69 9.77
N ALA A 12 22.98 -16.38 10.07
CA ALA A 12 21.74 -15.70 10.47
C ALA A 12 20.72 -15.64 9.32
N LEU A 13 21.16 -15.37 8.09
CA LEU A 13 20.30 -15.39 6.91
C LEU A 13 19.71 -16.78 6.67
N GLU A 14 20.53 -17.82 6.78
CA GLU A 14 20.09 -19.22 6.59
C GLU A 14 19.08 -19.64 7.68
N ASP A 15 19.39 -19.39 8.96
CA ASP A 15 18.53 -19.73 10.09
C ASP A 15 17.14 -19.06 9.99
N LEU A 16 17.10 -17.82 9.48
CA LEU A 16 15.88 -17.02 9.33
C LEU A 16 15.29 -17.06 7.91
N GLY A 17 15.79 -17.93 7.04
CA GLY A 17 15.26 -18.13 5.69
C GLY A 17 15.20 -16.85 4.85
N TYR A 18 16.20 -15.99 4.99
CA TYR A 18 16.42 -14.82 4.15
C TYR A 18 17.35 -15.17 2.99
N SER A 19 17.10 -14.58 1.83
CA SER A 19 18.10 -14.53 0.76
C SER A 19 19.02 -13.32 0.95
N GLN A 20 20.21 -13.38 0.34
CA GLN A 20 21.15 -12.25 0.30
C GLN A 20 20.54 -10.96 -0.29
N GLU A 21 19.50 -11.10 -1.12
CA GLU A 21 18.81 -9.97 -1.75
C GLU A 21 18.07 -9.08 -0.72
N TRP A 22 17.66 -9.62 0.43
CA TRP A 22 17.06 -8.84 1.51
C TRP A 22 18.02 -7.78 2.06
N LEU A 23 19.30 -8.11 2.22
CA LEU A 23 20.33 -7.17 2.66
C LEU A 23 20.71 -6.20 1.54
N ARG A 24 20.87 -6.69 0.31
CA ARG A 24 21.28 -5.87 -0.84
C ARG A 24 20.25 -4.79 -1.19
N SER A 25 18.97 -5.13 -1.08
CA SER A 25 17.85 -4.20 -1.32
C SER A 25 17.65 -3.19 -0.18
N GLY A 26 18.28 -3.41 0.99
CA GLY A 26 18.07 -2.60 2.19
C GLY A 26 16.70 -2.77 2.84
N ILE A 27 15.94 -3.81 2.46
CA ILE A 27 14.68 -4.18 3.14
C ILE A 27 14.97 -4.80 4.51
N LEU A 28 16.08 -5.52 4.61
CA LEU A 28 16.67 -5.97 5.85
C LEU A 28 18.00 -5.25 6.03
N ASP A 29 18.22 -4.65 7.19
CA ASP A 29 19.55 -4.19 7.58
C ASP A 29 20.23 -5.21 8.51
N ARG A 30 21.54 -5.06 8.66
CA ARG A 30 22.37 -5.99 9.45
C ARG A 30 22.02 -5.96 10.94
N GLN A 31 21.61 -4.80 11.46
CA GLN A 31 21.26 -4.66 12.85
C GLN A 31 19.97 -5.43 13.14
N LEU A 32 18.93 -5.23 12.32
CA LEU A 32 17.67 -5.95 12.43
C LEU A 32 17.87 -7.46 12.24
N LEU A 33 18.73 -7.88 11.31
CA LEU A 33 19.07 -9.30 11.15
C LEU A 33 19.68 -9.88 12.43
N ALA A 34 20.66 -9.20 13.03
CA ALA A 34 21.29 -9.65 14.27
C ALA A 34 20.28 -9.74 15.42
N GLU A 35 19.44 -8.72 15.61
CA GLU A 35 18.38 -8.68 16.63
C GLU A 35 17.33 -9.80 16.44
N GLN A 36 16.94 -10.07 15.19
CA GLN A 36 16.03 -11.18 14.87
C GLN A 36 16.69 -12.54 15.16
N HIS A 37 17.98 -12.68 14.86
CA HIS A 37 18.71 -13.92 15.04
C HIS A 37 18.94 -14.26 16.51
N GLU A 38 19.30 -13.27 17.33
CA GLU A 38 19.38 -13.43 18.78
C GLU A 38 18.02 -13.85 19.37
N ARG A 39 16.94 -13.18 18.98
CA ARG A 39 15.57 -13.56 19.41
C ARG A 39 15.21 -14.98 18.98
N PHE A 40 15.59 -15.39 17.78
CA PHE A 40 15.34 -16.74 17.28
C PHE A 40 16.10 -17.80 18.09
N ARG A 41 17.39 -17.56 18.37
CA ARG A 41 18.23 -18.45 19.18
C ARG A 41 17.79 -18.51 20.64
N GLY A 42 17.30 -17.40 21.19
CA GLY A 42 16.75 -17.31 22.55
C GLY A 42 15.39 -17.97 22.76
N GLY A 43 14.88 -18.74 21.79
CA GLY A 43 13.58 -19.43 21.91
C GLY A 43 12.39 -18.58 21.51
N GLY A 44 12.60 -17.53 20.72
CA GLY A 44 11.55 -16.72 20.12
C GLY A 44 10.66 -17.48 19.12
N SER A 45 10.00 -16.75 18.23
CA SER A 45 9.06 -17.38 17.30
C SER A 45 9.76 -18.40 16.41
N ARG A 46 9.20 -19.62 16.32
CA ARG A 46 9.63 -20.64 15.34
C ARG A 46 9.04 -20.41 13.95
N ARG A 47 8.12 -19.45 13.79
CA ARG A 47 7.52 -19.12 12.50
C ARG A 47 8.40 -18.12 11.76
N ILE A 48 9.27 -18.61 10.90
CA ILE A 48 10.26 -17.81 10.16
C ILE A 48 9.59 -16.65 9.39
N ALA A 49 8.43 -16.88 8.78
CA ALA A 49 7.65 -15.86 8.09
C ALA A 49 7.34 -14.62 8.95
N LYS A 50 7.29 -14.75 10.28
CA LYS A 50 7.08 -13.60 11.18
C LYS A 50 8.24 -12.60 11.09
N TYR A 51 9.48 -13.07 11.03
CA TYR A 51 10.66 -12.20 10.94
C TYR A 51 10.69 -11.47 9.59
N ARG A 52 10.40 -12.18 8.49
CA ARG A 52 10.32 -11.57 7.15
C ARG A 52 9.22 -10.51 7.06
N SER A 53 8.06 -10.79 7.67
CA SER A 53 6.96 -9.83 7.77
C SER A 53 7.35 -8.61 8.61
N GLU A 54 8.06 -8.81 9.71
CA GLU A 54 8.59 -7.73 10.55
C GLU A 54 9.61 -6.87 9.77
N ALA A 55 10.54 -7.48 9.04
CA ALA A 55 11.50 -6.77 8.21
C ALA A 55 10.81 -5.91 7.14
N LEU A 56 9.85 -6.47 6.40
CA LEU A 56 9.04 -5.71 5.44
C LEU A 56 8.24 -4.59 6.10
N GLY A 57 7.66 -4.84 7.26
CA GLY A 57 6.90 -3.85 8.02
C GLY A 57 7.78 -2.67 8.47
N THR A 58 8.93 -2.97 9.05
CA THR A 58 9.94 -1.97 9.45
C THR A 58 10.39 -1.17 8.24
N TRP A 59 10.78 -1.83 7.15
CA TRP A 59 11.16 -1.16 5.92
C TRP A 59 10.03 -0.26 5.42
N LEU A 60 8.81 -0.75 5.23
CA LEU A 60 7.65 0.02 4.77
C LEU A 60 7.29 1.21 5.67
N SER A 61 7.61 1.15 6.96
CA SER A 61 7.35 2.24 7.93
C SER A 61 8.35 3.40 7.86
N GLY A 62 9.41 3.29 7.04
CA GLY A 62 10.39 4.36 6.85
C GLY A 62 9.79 5.67 6.32
N SER A 63 10.52 6.78 6.47
CA SER A 63 10.02 8.13 6.16
C SER A 63 10.28 8.60 4.72
N GLY A 64 11.24 8.01 4.00
CA GLY A 64 11.63 8.44 2.64
C GLY A 64 10.83 7.76 1.53
N PRO A 65 10.75 8.33 0.31
CA PRO A 65 10.15 7.64 -0.83
C PRO A 65 10.88 6.32 -1.15
N ILE A 66 10.16 5.37 -1.74
CA ILE A 66 10.74 4.13 -2.27
C ILE A 66 11.16 4.41 -3.72
N ASP A 67 12.44 4.19 -4.04
CA ASP A 67 12.92 4.31 -5.43
C ASP A 67 12.55 3.08 -6.29
N GLU A 68 12.83 3.15 -7.59
CA GLU A 68 12.49 2.06 -8.52
C GLU A 68 13.27 0.76 -8.23
N ALA A 69 14.53 0.86 -7.83
CA ALA A 69 15.34 -0.33 -7.57
C ALA A 69 14.83 -1.07 -6.32
N GLN A 70 14.49 -0.31 -5.28
CA GLN A 70 13.88 -0.80 -4.06
C GLN A 70 12.49 -1.40 -4.31
N LEU A 71 11.68 -0.77 -5.16
CA LEU A 71 10.37 -1.29 -5.53
C LEU A 71 10.49 -2.64 -6.23
N GLU A 72 11.34 -2.75 -7.25
CA GLU A 72 11.53 -3.99 -8.00
C GLU A 72 12.09 -5.11 -7.12
N ALA A 73 13.05 -4.80 -6.25
CA ALA A 73 13.55 -5.77 -5.28
C ALA A 73 12.44 -6.24 -4.33
N CYS A 74 11.60 -5.33 -3.82
CA CYS A 74 10.47 -5.69 -2.96
C CYS A 74 9.47 -6.59 -3.67
N LEU A 75 9.09 -6.26 -4.91
CA LEU A 75 8.17 -7.07 -5.72
C LEU A 75 8.74 -8.46 -6.02
N SER A 76 10.04 -8.53 -6.32
CA SER A 76 10.75 -9.79 -6.53
C SER A 76 10.74 -10.67 -5.27
N LEU A 77 11.07 -10.10 -4.11
CA LEU A 77 11.06 -10.81 -2.83
C LEU A 77 9.66 -11.29 -2.44
N ILE A 78 8.64 -10.44 -2.61
CA ILE A 78 7.24 -10.78 -2.36
C ILE A 78 6.77 -11.93 -3.27
N GLY A 79 7.16 -11.90 -4.55
CA GLY A 79 6.79 -12.92 -5.52
C GLY A 79 7.49 -14.26 -5.30
N ALA A 80 8.70 -14.24 -4.74
CA ALA A 80 9.50 -15.42 -4.45
C ALA A 80 9.33 -15.96 -3.02
N ASP A 81 8.58 -15.29 -2.14
CA ASP A 81 8.43 -15.73 -0.75
C ASP A 81 7.72 -17.10 -0.68
N PRO A 82 8.27 -18.07 0.07
CA PRO A 82 7.63 -19.39 0.21
C PRO A 82 6.27 -19.33 0.93
N ASP A 83 6.00 -18.28 1.71
CA ASP A 83 4.70 -18.02 2.31
C ASP A 83 3.89 -17.06 1.42
N ALA A 84 3.03 -17.63 0.57
CA ALA A 84 2.16 -16.87 -0.31
C ALA A 84 1.27 -15.86 0.44
N LYS A 85 0.88 -16.14 1.70
CA LYS A 85 0.05 -15.21 2.48
C LYS A 85 0.84 -13.99 2.91
N LEU A 86 2.11 -14.18 3.27
CA LEU A 86 3.03 -13.07 3.54
C LEU A 86 3.16 -12.19 2.30
N GLY A 87 3.43 -12.78 1.14
CA GLY A 87 3.54 -12.02 -0.11
C GLY A 87 2.29 -11.19 -0.42
N GLN A 88 1.09 -11.77 -0.26
CA GLN A 88 -0.17 -11.03 -0.45
C GLN A 88 -0.35 -9.88 0.55
N THR A 89 0.03 -10.09 1.81
CA THR A 89 -0.11 -9.07 2.87
C THR A 89 0.90 -7.93 2.67
N ALA A 90 2.14 -8.28 2.33
CA ALA A 90 3.21 -7.33 2.04
C ALA A 90 2.89 -6.47 0.82
N LEU A 91 2.35 -7.07 -0.24
CA LEU A 91 1.93 -6.31 -1.42
C LEU A 91 0.79 -5.34 -1.11
N ALA A 92 -0.22 -5.77 -0.33
CA ALA A 92 -1.28 -4.87 0.09
C ALA A 92 -0.73 -3.68 0.89
N ALA A 93 0.22 -3.93 1.80
CA ALA A 93 0.89 -2.88 2.57
C ALA A 93 1.73 -1.94 1.67
N LEU A 94 2.45 -2.48 0.68
CA LEU A 94 3.20 -1.70 -0.31
C LEU A 94 2.27 -0.79 -1.13
N ILE A 95 1.16 -1.32 -1.64
CA ILE A 95 0.14 -0.57 -2.39
C ILE A 95 -0.37 0.61 -1.56
N GLN A 96 -0.67 0.37 -0.28
CA GLN A 96 -1.21 1.39 0.62
C GLN A 96 -0.15 2.39 1.10
N SER A 97 1.15 2.07 1.00
CA SER A 97 2.24 2.87 1.55
C SER A 97 2.34 4.23 0.86
N PRO A 98 2.32 5.36 1.60
CA PRO A 98 2.47 6.69 1.02
C PRO A 98 3.85 6.91 0.40
N ARG A 99 4.80 5.99 0.62
CA ARG A 99 6.17 6.05 0.10
C ARG A 99 6.28 5.69 -1.39
N ILE A 100 5.28 5.02 -1.97
CA ILE A 100 5.24 4.79 -3.42
C ILE A 100 4.52 5.92 -4.14
N SER A 101 5.01 6.30 -5.31
CA SER A 101 4.37 7.31 -6.16
C SER A 101 3.14 6.76 -6.90
N LEU A 102 2.33 7.65 -7.47
CA LEU A 102 1.23 7.24 -8.36
C LEU A 102 1.74 6.48 -9.60
N LYS A 103 2.89 6.89 -10.16
CA LYS A 103 3.52 6.19 -11.29
C LYS A 103 3.94 4.77 -10.93
N GLN A 104 4.50 4.59 -9.74
CA GLN A 104 4.85 3.27 -9.22
C GLN A 104 3.60 2.42 -8.98
N LEU A 105 2.53 3.01 -8.47
CA LEU A 105 1.26 2.32 -8.29
C LEU A 105 0.65 1.87 -9.64
N GLU A 106 0.73 2.71 -10.68
CA GLU A 106 0.34 2.35 -12.05
C GLU A 106 1.19 1.22 -12.62
N ARG A 107 2.50 1.22 -12.34
CA ARG A 107 3.41 0.13 -12.74
C ARG A 107 3.09 -1.17 -12.02
N ILE A 108 2.83 -1.13 -10.71
CA ILE A 108 2.31 -2.28 -9.96
C ILE A 108 1.02 -2.77 -10.62
N ALA A 109 0.13 -1.86 -11.01
CA ALA A 109 -1.13 -2.19 -11.69
C ALA A 109 -0.95 -2.95 -13.02
N GLN A 110 0.19 -2.76 -13.68
CA GLN A 110 0.55 -3.36 -14.97
C GLN A 110 1.47 -4.58 -14.83
N SER A 111 1.83 -4.95 -13.59
CA SER A 111 2.66 -6.12 -13.28
C SER A 111 1.90 -7.44 -13.49
N ASP A 112 2.44 -8.56 -12.99
CA ASP A 112 1.87 -9.90 -13.18
C ASP A 112 0.32 -9.92 -12.98
N PRO A 113 -0.46 -10.32 -14.02
CA PRO A 113 -1.91 -10.37 -13.97
C PRO A 113 -2.49 -11.19 -12.79
N LYS A 114 -1.77 -12.22 -12.33
CA LYS A 114 -2.19 -13.06 -11.19
C LYS A 114 -2.13 -12.29 -9.88
N VAL A 115 -1.10 -11.48 -9.72
CA VAL A 115 -0.92 -10.59 -8.58
C VAL A 115 -1.99 -9.51 -8.61
N MET A 116 -2.28 -8.97 -9.79
CA MET A 116 -3.27 -7.93 -10.00
C MET A 116 -4.69 -8.30 -9.65
N ARG A 117 -5.15 -9.49 -10.06
CA ARG A 117 -6.56 -9.89 -9.91
C ARG A 117 -7.09 -9.79 -8.47
N ARG A 118 -6.24 -10.00 -7.47
CA ARG A 118 -6.64 -9.93 -6.05
C ARG A 118 -6.54 -8.52 -5.46
N HIS A 119 -5.65 -7.68 -6.00
CA HIS A 119 -5.35 -6.36 -5.47
C HIS A 119 -5.93 -5.21 -6.29
N GLU A 120 -6.55 -5.49 -7.44
CA GLU A 120 -7.14 -4.47 -8.32
C GLU A 120 -8.07 -3.49 -7.58
N PRO A 121 -9.04 -3.93 -6.73
CA PRO A 121 -9.87 -2.98 -5.99
C PRO A 121 -9.06 -2.10 -5.03
N LEU A 122 -8.01 -2.65 -4.42
CA LEU A 122 -7.15 -1.94 -3.48
C LEU A 122 -6.27 -0.90 -4.21
N ILE A 123 -5.70 -1.28 -5.36
CA ILE A 123 -4.89 -0.41 -6.22
C ILE A 123 -5.76 0.75 -6.71
N ARG A 124 -6.93 0.44 -7.29
CA ARG A 124 -7.85 1.45 -7.81
C ARG A 124 -8.35 2.39 -6.71
N ARG A 125 -8.70 1.86 -5.53
CA ARG A 125 -9.05 2.68 -4.36
C ARG A 125 -7.91 3.62 -3.98
N THR A 126 -6.71 3.08 -3.80
CA THR A 126 -5.54 3.86 -3.36
C THR A 126 -5.18 4.95 -4.37
N TYR A 127 -5.21 4.61 -5.67
CA TYR A 127 -4.96 5.53 -6.76
C TYR A 127 -5.94 6.71 -6.75
N LEU A 128 -7.25 6.41 -6.68
CA LEU A 128 -8.28 7.45 -6.67
C LEU A 128 -8.20 8.31 -5.42
N THR A 129 -8.02 7.71 -4.23
CA THR A 129 -7.87 8.46 -2.98
C THR A 129 -6.70 9.45 -3.04
N ARG A 130 -5.51 9.01 -3.47
CA ARG A 130 -4.34 9.89 -3.55
C ARG A 130 -4.48 10.99 -4.60
N ARG A 131 -5.18 10.73 -5.70
CA ARG A 131 -5.50 11.78 -6.68
C ARG A 131 -6.48 12.80 -6.11
N LEU A 132 -7.45 12.36 -5.31
CA LEU A 132 -8.40 13.26 -4.63
C LEU A 132 -7.71 14.15 -3.60
N ASP A 133 -6.65 13.67 -2.96
CA ASP A 133 -5.86 14.50 -2.03
C ASP A 133 -5.27 15.74 -2.74
N ALA A 134 -4.84 15.59 -4.00
CA ALA A 134 -4.35 16.71 -4.81
C ALA A 134 -5.47 17.66 -5.29
N GLY A 135 -6.69 17.16 -5.46
CA GLY A 135 -7.85 17.98 -5.84
C GLY A 135 -8.97 17.19 -6.51
N VAL A 136 -10.15 17.80 -6.61
CA VAL A 136 -11.34 17.17 -7.18
C VAL A 136 -11.66 17.75 -8.57
N THR A 137 -11.27 17.04 -9.63
CA THR A 137 -11.64 17.40 -11.02
C THR A 137 -12.90 16.65 -11.47
N ASP A 138 -13.55 17.13 -12.53
CA ASP A 138 -14.74 16.49 -13.09
C ASP A 138 -14.41 15.09 -13.66
N GLU A 139 -13.22 14.93 -14.25
CA GLU A 139 -12.72 13.64 -14.77
C GLU A 139 -12.48 12.65 -13.62
N LEU A 140 -11.84 13.10 -12.55
CA LEU A 140 -11.58 12.26 -11.38
C LEU A 140 -12.88 11.85 -10.69
N LEU A 141 -13.84 12.76 -10.58
CA LEU A 141 -15.18 12.44 -10.06
C LEU A 141 -15.87 11.37 -10.91
N ALA A 142 -15.80 11.47 -12.23
CA ALA A 142 -16.39 10.47 -13.12
C ALA A 142 -15.79 9.07 -12.85
N GLN A 143 -14.47 8.97 -12.67
CA GLN A 143 -13.79 7.72 -12.33
C GLN A 143 -14.23 7.16 -10.97
N VAL A 144 -14.40 8.02 -9.96
CA VAL A 144 -14.90 7.65 -8.62
C VAL A 144 -16.35 7.15 -8.66
N ILE A 145 -17.20 7.79 -9.46
CA ILE A 145 -18.59 7.37 -9.68
C ILE A 145 -18.61 6.00 -10.36
N GLU A 146 -17.83 5.82 -11.43
CA GLU A 146 -17.76 4.55 -12.15
C GLU A 146 -17.26 3.40 -11.27
N PHE A 147 -16.31 3.67 -10.37
CA PHE A 147 -15.78 2.66 -9.46
C PHE A 147 -16.79 2.20 -8.39
N GLN A 148 -17.87 2.95 -8.16
CA GLN A 148 -18.98 2.60 -7.26
C GLN A 148 -18.53 2.27 -5.81
N GLU A 149 -17.41 2.84 -5.36
CA GLU A 149 -16.88 2.58 -4.02
C GLU A 149 -17.45 3.59 -3.01
N ALA A 150 -18.19 3.08 -2.03
CA ALA A 150 -18.95 3.89 -1.10
C ALA A 150 -18.10 4.69 -0.11
N ALA A 151 -16.99 4.15 0.37
CA ALA A 151 -16.08 4.83 1.29
C ALA A 151 -15.38 6.03 0.64
N ILE A 152 -14.92 5.90 -0.61
CA ILE A 152 -14.33 7.01 -1.38
C ILE A 152 -15.37 8.11 -1.60
N GLN A 153 -16.57 7.74 -2.05
CA GLN A 153 -17.64 8.72 -2.29
C GLN A 153 -18.12 9.39 -0.99
N THR A 154 -18.14 8.67 0.13
CA THR A 154 -18.45 9.24 1.45
C THR A 154 -17.39 10.25 1.89
N ALA A 155 -16.11 9.94 1.70
CA ALA A 155 -15.02 10.87 1.96
C ALA A 155 -15.13 12.12 1.07
N LEU A 156 -15.47 11.94 -0.21
CA LEU A 156 -15.60 13.01 -1.19
C LEU A 156 -16.74 13.99 -0.87
N ILE A 157 -17.89 13.52 -0.37
CA ILE A 157 -18.99 14.39 0.05
C ILE A 157 -18.57 15.33 1.20
N ARG A 158 -17.63 14.90 2.04
CA ARG A 158 -17.12 15.71 3.16
C ARG A 158 -16.01 16.68 2.74
N ASP A 159 -15.53 16.60 1.51
CA ASP A 159 -14.47 17.46 1.01
C ASP A 159 -15.02 18.87 0.73
N ALA A 160 -14.44 19.88 1.39
CA ALA A 160 -14.85 21.27 1.24
C ALA A 160 -14.65 21.81 -0.18
N ARG A 161 -13.72 21.21 -0.95
CA ARG A 161 -13.34 21.56 -2.32
C ARG A 161 -14.34 21.05 -3.36
N LEU A 162 -15.26 20.16 -2.97
CA LEU A 162 -16.29 19.66 -3.87
C LEU A 162 -17.12 20.83 -4.40
N SER A 163 -17.30 20.92 -5.71
CA SER A 163 -18.16 21.94 -6.30
C SER A 163 -19.64 21.54 -6.21
N ARG A 164 -20.54 22.51 -6.33
CA ARG A 164 -21.98 22.24 -6.40
C ARG A 164 -22.33 21.29 -7.55
N LYS A 165 -21.80 21.53 -8.74
CA LYS A 165 -22.04 20.70 -9.93
C LYS A 165 -21.62 19.24 -9.68
N GLN A 166 -20.49 19.05 -9.01
CA GLN A 166 -19.96 17.75 -8.64
C GLN A 166 -20.84 17.05 -7.59
N ALA A 167 -21.30 17.77 -6.56
CA ALA A 167 -22.25 17.24 -5.58
C ALA A 167 -23.60 16.85 -6.22
N GLU A 168 -24.12 17.66 -7.14
CA GLU A 168 -25.33 17.34 -7.92
C GLU A 168 -25.15 16.05 -8.75
N LEU A 169 -23.95 15.83 -9.31
CA LEU A 169 -23.65 14.59 -10.02
C LEU A 169 -23.62 13.36 -9.09
N LEU A 170 -23.02 13.49 -7.90
CA LEU A 170 -23.05 12.45 -6.87
C LEU A 170 -24.46 12.17 -6.35
N ALA A 171 -25.31 13.20 -6.21
CA ALA A 171 -26.70 13.03 -5.82
C ALA A 171 -27.50 12.18 -6.83
N LYS A 172 -27.14 12.26 -8.12
CA LYS A 172 -27.77 11.47 -9.19
C LYS A 172 -27.17 10.07 -9.33
N ARG A 173 -25.85 9.96 -9.29
CA ARG A 173 -25.10 8.75 -9.70
C ARG A 173 -24.31 8.07 -8.57
N GLY A 174 -24.47 8.52 -7.33
CA GLY A 174 -23.77 7.97 -6.18
C GLY A 174 -24.03 6.48 -5.98
N ALA A 175 -23.03 5.79 -5.43
CA ALA A 175 -22.95 4.33 -5.40
C ALA A 175 -24.13 3.64 -4.69
N ASN A 176 -24.77 4.33 -3.75
CA ASN A 176 -25.94 3.84 -3.06
C ASN A 176 -26.90 4.99 -2.67
N PRO A 177 -28.14 4.68 -2.25
CA PRO A 177 -29.12 5.69 -1.87
C PRO A 177 -28.66 6.65 -0.76
N THR A 178 -27.86 6.16 0.20
CA THR A 178 -27.34 6.96 1.32
C THR A 178 -26.40 8.05 0.80
N ILE A 179 -25.45 7.71 -0.07
CA ILE A 179 -24.53 8.66 -0.70
C ILE A 179 -25.31 9.69 -1.52
N ARG A 180 -26.28 9.24 -2.31
CA ARG A 180 -27.13 10.13 -3.11
C ARG A 180 -27.88 11.14 -2.24
N LYS A 181 -28.46 10.69 -1.13
CA LYS A 181 -29.16 11.55 -0.15
C LYS A 181 -28.20 12.52 0.54
N GLN A 182 -27.02 12.06 0.95
CA GLN A 182 -26.01 12.92 1.59
C GLN A 182 -25.50 14.00 0.64
N ALA A 183 -25.20 13.65 -0.60
CA ALA A 183 -24.81 14.62 -1.62
C ALA A 183 -25.93 15.64 -1.90
N GLN A 184 -27.19 15.17 -1.97
CA GLN A 184 -28.36 16.03 -2.14
C GLN A 184 -28.49 17.06 -1.00
N ALA A 185 -28.39 16.61 0.25
CA ALA A 185 -28.44 17.49 1.41
C ALA A 185 -27.28 18.50 1.39
N TRP A 186 -26.06 18.03 1.11
CA TRP A 186 -24.86 18.87 1.12
C TRP A 186 -24.98 20.11 0.20
N PHE A 187 -25.52 19.95 -1.02
CA PHE A 187 -25.64 21.09 -1.94
C PHE A 187 -26.90 21.94 -1.70
N GLN A 188 -27.94 21.38 -1.06
CA GLN A 188 -29.10 22.13 -0.61
C GLN A 188 -28.73 23.05 0.56
N ASP A 189 -27.91 22.57 1.50
CA ASP A 189 -27.47 23.37 2.66
C ASP A 189 -26.56 24.52 2.23
N ARG A 190 -25.60 24.28 1.33
CA ARG A 190 -24.76 25.36 0.75
C ARG A 190 -25.53 26.37 -0.12
N LYS A 191 -26.78 26.08 -0.50
CA LYS A 191 -27.66 27.07 -1.18
C LYS A 191 -28.06 28.21 -0.24
N SER A 192 -28.03 27.99 1.08
CA SER A 192 -28.39 28.98 2.11
C SER A 192 -27.28 29.99 2.44
N TRP A 193 -26.08 29.83 1.86
CA TRP A 193 -24.91 30.68 2.12
C TRP A 193 -24.69 31.76 1.05
N LYS A 194 -25.59 31.86 0.07
CA LYS A 194 -25.66 32.99 -0.87
C LYS A 194 -26.60 34.05 -0.33
#